data_AF-A0A921B903-F1
#
_entry.id   AF-A0A921B903-F1
#
_cell.length_a   1.000
_cell.length_b   1.000
_cell.length_c   1.000
_cell.angle_alpha   90.00
_cell.angle_beta   90.00
_cell.angle_gamma   90.00
#
_symmetry.space_group_name_H-M   'P 1'
#
loop_
_entity.id
_entity.type
_entity.pdbx_description
1 polymer ?
#
loop_
_entity_poly.entity_id
_entity_poly.type
_entity_poly.pdbx_seq_one_letter_code
_entity_poly.pdbx_strand_id
1 'polypeptide(L)' 'MFPAINIRRTGTRREDLLTTDSELRHITILRKLLNEMEDTAAMEWVLDKLKDYKTNAEFFESMKRK' A
#
# COMPACT_ATOMS: atom_id res chain seq x y z
N MET A 1 0.96 -15.66 9.85
CA MET A 1 0.83 -14.85 8.63
C MET A 1 2.17 -14.24 8.29
N PHE A 2 2.63 -14.35 7.05
CA PHE A 2 3.85 -13.73 6.54
C PHE A 2 3.50 -12.85 5.33
N PRO A 3 4.14 -11.68 5.15
CA PRO A 3 5.17 -11.07 6.00
C PRO A 3 4.56 -10.38 7.24
N ALA A 4 5.27 -10.40 8.37
CA ALA A 4 4.82 -9.77 9.63
C ALA A 4 5.20 -8.28 9.66
N ILE A 5 4.65 -7.50 8.72
CA ILE A 5 4.95 -6.06 8.58
C ILE A 5 3.83 -5.25 9.22
N ASN A 6 4.18 -4.32 10.11
CA ASN A 6 3.24 -3.34 10.63
C ASN A 6 3.22 -2.10 9.72
N ILE A 7 2.22 -2.02 8.83
CA ILE A 7 2.12 -0.96 7.81
C ILE A 7 1.92 0.43 8.44
N ARG A 8 1.24 0.51 9.59
CA ARG A 8 1.01 1.78 10.30
C ARG A 8 2.28 2.37 10.90
N ARG A 9 3.23 1.51 11.29
CA ARG A 9 4.50 1.93 11.90
C ARG A 9 5.65 2.06 10.90
N THR A 10 5.49 1.59 9.66
CA THR A 10 6.53 1.70 8.63
C THR A 10 6.39 3.01 7.85
N GLY A 11 7.51 3.73 7.74
CA GLY A 11 7.62 4.92 6.92
C GLY A 11 9.08 5.22 6.62
N THR A 12 9.36 5.65 5.40
CA THR A 12 10.70 6.07 4.98
C THR A 12 10.78 7.58 5.05
N ARG A 13 11.81 8.11 5.71
CA ARG A 13 12.06 9.56 5.74
C ARG A 13 12.39 10.05 4.33
N ARG A 14 11.78 11.17 3.92
CA ARG A 14 11.93 11.77 2.58
C ARG A 14 11.57 10.81 1.43
N GLU A 15 10.40 10.18 1.55
CA GLU A 15 9.86 9.29 0.51
C GLU A 15 9.57 10.03 -0.82
N ASP A 16 9.50 11.36 -0.80
CA ASP A 16 9.40 12.25 -1.97
C ASP A 16 10.64 12.24 -2.88
N LEU A 17 11.82 11.88 -2.37
CA LEU A 17 13.05 11.79 -3.17
C LEU A 17 13.26 10.41 -3.82
N LEU A 18 12.51 9.41 -3.36
CA LEU A 18 12.65 8.01 -3.77
C LEU A 18 11.51 7.52 -4.65
N THR A 19 10.41 8.26 -4.68
CA THR A 19 9.20 7.92 -5.43
C THR A 19 8.78 9.09 -6.30
N THR A 20 8.16 8.80 -7.44
CA THR A 20 7.57 9.88 -8.24
C THR A 20 6.36 10.48 -7.52
N ASP A 21 6.02 11.74 -7.77
CA ASP A 21 4.85 12.40 -7.17
C ASP A 21 3.55 11.59 -7.35
N SER A 22 3.45 10.87 -8.47
CA SER A 22 2.31 10.00 -8.77
C SER A 22 2.25 8.80 -7.83
N GLU A 23 3.37 8.13 -7.59
CA GLU A 23 3.46 6.97 -6.70
C GLU A 23 3.29 7.38 -5.24
N LEU A 24 3.87 8.51 -4.84
CA LEU A 24 3.71 9.06 -3.50
C LEU A 24 2.23 9.31 -3.16
N ARG A 25 1.46 9.82 -4.13
CA ARG A 25 0.01 10.01 -3.97
C ARG A 25 -0.71 8.67 -3.79
N HIS A 26 -0.34 7.64 -4.55
CA HIS A 26 -0.94 6.30 -4.40
C HIS A 26 -0.61 5.68 -3.04
N ILE A 27 0.65 5.74 -2.61
CA ILE A 27 1.10 5.24 -1.31
C ILE A 27 0.37 5.96 -0.17
N THR A 28 0.17 7.27 -0.30
CA THR A 28 -0.55 8.06 0.71
C THR A 28 -2.02 7.65 0.82
N ILE A 29 -2.70 7.41 -0.29
CA ILE A 29 -4.10 6.94 -0.30
C ILE A 29 -4.19 5.53 0.31
N LEU A 30 -3.30 4.63 -0.11
CA LEU A 30 -3.22 3.27 0.43
C LEU A 30 -2.98 3.30 1.94
N ARG A 31 -2.06 4.12 2.43
CA ARG A 31 -1.80 4.28 3.88
C ARG A 31 -3.02 4.78 4.63
N LYS A 32 -3.79 5.74 4.09
CA LYS A 32 -5.01 6.23 4.73
C LYS A 32 -6.05 5.13 4.87
N LEU A 33 -6.29 4.38 3.81
CA LEU A 33 -7.23 3.25 3.81
C LEU A 33 -6.83 2.19 4.84
N LEU A 34 -5.54 1.83 4.89
CA LEU A 34 -5.03 0.82 5.81
C LEU A 34 -4.96 1.29 7.26
N ASN A 35 -4.94 2.60 7.52
CA ASN A 35 -4.93 3.15 8.88
C ASN A 35 -6.30 3.12 9.55
N GLU A 36 -7.39 2.99 8.77
CA GLU A 36 -8.75 2.78 9.30
C GLU A 36 -9.00 1.34 9.74
N MET A 37 -8.15 0.40 9.31
CA MET A 37 -8.24 -1.03 9.61
C MET A 37 -7.30 -1.46 10.75
N GLU A 38 -7.64 -2.56 11.43
CA GLU A 38 -6.73 -3.20 12.38
C GLU A 38 -5.51 -3.81 11.65
N ASP A 39 -4.33 -3.79 12.27
CA ASP A 39 -3.05 -4.25 11.68
C ASP A 39 -3.16 -5.64 11.02
N THR A 40 -3.89 -6.57 11.64
CA THR A 40 -4.10 -7.93 11.13
C THR A 40 -4.98 -7.94 9.87
N ALA A 41 -6.11 -7.23 9.92
CA ALA A 41 -7.06 -7.14 8.80
C ALA A 41 -6.47 -6.37 7.60
N ALA A 42 -5.67 -5.33 7.88
CA ALA A 42 -4.95 -4.58 6.86
C ALA A 42 -3.98 -5.48 6.08
N MET A 43 -3.24 -6.36 6.78
CA MET A 43 -2.32 -7.31 6.13
C MET A 43 -3.06 -8.35 5.29
N GLU A 44 -4.18 -8.89 5.79
CA GLU A 44 -5.04 -9.79 5.00
C GLU A 44 -5.56 -9.12 3.74
N TRP A 45 -6.03 -7.89 3.85
CA TRP A 45 -6.57 -7.14 2.73
C TRP A 45 -5.51 -6.84 1.67
N VAL A 46 -4.31 -6.40 2.08
CA VAL A 46 -3.20 -6.14 1.16
C VAL A 46 -2.77 -7.43 0.46
N LEU A 47 -2.66 -8.54 1.19
CA LEU A 47 -2.30 -9.84 0.60
C LEU A 47 -3.35 -10.34 -0.37
N ASP A 48 -4.64 -10.16 -0.08
CA ASP A 48 -5.74 -10.50 -0.98
C ASP A 48 -5.64 -9.70 -2.28
N LYS A 49 -5.48 -8.38 -2.17
CA LYS A 49 -5.39 -7.50 -3.35
C LYS A 49 -4.12 -7.73 -4.16
N LEU A 50 -2.98 -7.97 -3.52
CA LEU A 50 -1.72 -8.24 -4.22
C LEU A 50 -1.71 -9.60 -4.92
N LYS A 51 -2.55 -10.57 -4.51
CA LYS A 51 -2.70 -11.84 -5.24
C LYS A 51 -3.39 -11.66 -6.59
N ASP A 52 -4.24 -10.65 -6.73
CA ASP A 52 -4.99 -10.37 -7.96
C ASP A 52 -4.09 -9.76 -9.06
N TYR A 53 -2.90 -9.23 -8.71
CA TYR A 53 -2.00 -8.54 -9.64
C TYR A 53 -0.61 -9.16 -9.65
N LYS A 54 0.02 -9.24 -10.83
CA LYS A 54 1.39 -9.75 -10.94
C LYS A 54 2.44 -8.70 -10.59
N THR A 55 2.13 -7.44 -10.79
CA THR A 55 3.07 -6.33 -10.58
C THR A 55 2.48 -5.22 -9.74
N ASN A 56 3.33 -4.51 -8.99
CA ASN A 56 2.91 -3.34 -8.21
C ASN A 56 2.37 -2.22 -9.12
N ALA A 57 2.88 -2.11 -10.36
CA ALA A 57 2.39 -1.14 -11.33
C ALA A 57 0.93 -1.40 -11.72
N GLU A 58 0.57 -2.65 -12.01
CA GLU A 58 -0.83 -3.04 -12.31
C GLU A 58 -1.76 -2.80 -11.11
N PHE A 59 -1.28 -3.07 -9.89
CA PHE A 59 -2.04 -2.77 -8.67
C PHE A 59 -2.28 -1.27 -8.49
N PHE A 60 -1.27 -0.43 -8.72
CA PHE A 60 -1.45 1.03 -8.63
C PHE A 60 -2.33 1.58 -9.75
N GLU A 61 -2.31 0.99 -10.95
CA GLU A 61 -3.23 1.33 -12.03
C GLU A 61 -4.68 0.93 -11.72
N SER A 62 -4.91 -0.20 -11.05
CA SER A 62 -6.26 -0.60 -10.67
C SER A 62 -6.87 0.32 -9.61
N MET A 63 -6.04 0.85 -8.70
CA MET A 63 -6.43 1.89 -7.74
C MET A 63 -6.75 3.25 -8.39
N LYS A 64 -6.23 3.53 -9.59
CA LYS A 64 -6.53 4.74 -10.36
C LYS A 64 -7.90 4.73 -11.05
N ARG A 65 -8.46 3.55 -11.35
CA ARG A 65 -9.68 3.39 -12.18
C ARG A 65 -11.00 3.45 -11.39
N LYS A 66 -10.98 3.85 -10.12
CA LYS A 66 -12.16 4.06 -9.29
C LYS A 66 -12.04 5.39 -8.53
#